data_AF-A0A935ZIA5-F1
#
_entry.id   AF-A0A935ZIA5-F1
#
_cell.length_a   1.000
_cell.length_b   1.000
_cell.length_c   1.000
_cell.angle_alpha   90.00
_cell.angle_beta   90.00
_cell.angle_gamma   90.00
#
_symmetry.space_group_name_H-M   'P 1'
#
loop_
_entity.id
_entity.type
_entity.pdbx_description
1 polymer ?
#
loop_
_entity_poly.entity_id
_entity_poly.type
_entity_poly.pdbx_seq_one_letter_code
_entity_poly.pdbx_strand_id
1 'polypeptide(L)'
;MRVLVVYGSKRGGTEGLARQVATTLTSCGHAVELRSAATAVELADFDAVVIGGALYAGLWHRAARRFARRHIDALLQLPVWLFSSGPLDDSASQRELPPTPAVARIQRRLDARGHATFGGRLARDAHGLIAHAMAEGGKSGDFRDMQAVDAWARRIADALARAPVTSGHAPLVRDRTLRTALQAVAWFVAVTAMIGGLQLLLHPHGGAQGLTPALLAHSPFRTFVVPGVLLLGVVGLGNAAAAWLVAARHRLASTTAFVAGGATAVWIAVEYLLIQSFSWLQVVYLLLGLATQLLAIAWARRRLAIERRRTAAPRLAAAR
;
A
#
# COMPACT_ATOMS: atom_id res chain seq x y z
N MET A 1 -4.26 21.03 -5.14
CA MET A 1 -3.97 19.60 -4.94
C MET A 1 -2.49 19.42 -4.68
N ARG A 2 -2.13 18.44 -3.85
CA ARG A 2 -0.75 17.96 -3.67
C ARG A 2 -0.46 16.86 -4.70
N VAL A 3 0.52 17.05 -5.56
CA VAL A 3 0.86 16.10 -6.63
C VAL A 3 2.28 15.59 -6.43
N LEU A 4 2.45 14.27 -6.48
CA LEU A 4 3.78 13.66 -6.49
C LEU A 4 4.23 13.38 -7.92
N VAL A 5 5.39 13.89 -8.29
CA VAL A 5 6.08 13.50 -9.53
C VAL A 5 7.29 12.64 -9.15
N VAL A 6 7.29 11.38 -9.59
CA VAL A 6 8.40 10.45 -9.35
C VAL A 6 9.05 10.01 -10.65
N TYR A 7 10.37 9.85 -10.64
CA TYR A 7 11.11 9.45 -11.82
C TYR A 7 12.16 8.35 -11.56
N GLY A 8 12.31 7.44 -12.52
CA GLY A 8 13.43 6.51 -12.58
C GLY A 8 14.37 6.88 -13.71
N SER A 9 15.57 7.37 -13.38
CA SER A 9 16.60 7.72 -14.36
C SER A 9 17.95 7.12 -14.01
N LYS A 10 18.79 6.87 -15.03
CA LYS A 10 20.21 6.51 -14.86
C LYS A 10 21.16 7.66 -15.20
N ARG A 11 20.73 8.60 -16.06
CA ARG A 11 21.58 9.66 -16.68
C ARG A 11 20.93 11.05 -16.67
N GLY A 12 19.95 11.26 -15.80
CA GLY A 12 19.28 12.56 -15.63
C GLY A 12 18.35 13.02 -16.77
N GLY A 13 18.32 12.36 -17.94
CA GLY A 13 17.43 12.75 -19.04
C GLY A 13 15.95 12.77 -18.63
N THR A 14 15.49 11.68 -18.02
CA THR A 14 14.13 11.54 -17.46
C THR A 14 13.89 12.44 -16.26
N GLU A 15 14.92 12.76 -15.48
CA GLU A 15 14.81 13.73 -14.39
C GLU A 15 14.45 15.12 -14.91
N GLY A 16 15.07 15.56 -16.02
CA GLY A 16 14.72 16.83 -16.63
C GLY A 16 13.27 16.87 -17.13
N LEU A 17 12.77 15.79 -17.72
CA LEU A 17 11.35 15.68 -18.09
C LEU A 17 10.44 15.75 -16.87
N ALA A 18 10.77 15.00 -15.81
CA ALA A 18 10.02 15.02 -14.55
C ALA A 18 10.00 16.41 -13.91
N ARG A 19 11.13 17.13 -13.98
CA ARG A 19 11.26 18.50 -13.51
C ARG A 19 10.39 19.45 -14.31
N GLN A 20 10.36 19.34 -15.64
CA GLN A 20 9.47 20.13 -16.48
C GLN A 20 8.00 19.89 -16.12
N VAL A 21 7.58 18.63 -15.99
CA VAL A 21 6.21 18.29 -15.53
C VAL A 21 5.91 18.93 -14.17
N ALA A 22 6.83 18.84 -13.22
CA ALA A 22 6.64 19.41 -11.89
C ALA A 22 6.54 20.95 -11.93
N THR A 23 7.38 21.61 -12.71
CA THR A 23 7.34 23.07 -12.92
C THR A 23 6.01 23.50 -13.52
N THR A 24 5.53 22.84 -14.58
CA THR A 24 4.26 23.17 -15.22
C THR A 24 3.08 22.94 -14.29
N LEU A 25 3.03 21.83 -13.56
CA LEU A 25 1.96 21.58 -12.59
C LEU A 25 1.97 22.62 -11.44
N THR A 26 3.15 23.07 -11.03
CA THR A 26 3.31 24.12 -10.01
C THR A 26 2.81 25.46 -10.53
N SER A 27 3.15 25.84 -11.76
CA SER A 27 2.66 27.10 -12.36
C SER A 27 1.16 27.10 -12.62
N CYS A 28 0.54 25.93 -12.74
CA CYS A 28 -0.93 25.75 -12.74
C CYS A 28 -1.57 25.75 -11.34
N GLY A 29 -0.83 26.07 -10.27
CA GLY A 29 -1.38 26.24 -8.92
C GLY A 29 -1.48 24.96 -8.09
N HIS A 30 -0.77 23.89 -8.46
CA HIS A 30 -0.68 22.68 -7.63
C HIS A 30 0.56 22.70 -6.72
N ALA A 31 0.46 22.10 -5.53
CA ALA A 31 1.61 21.87 -4.67
C ALA A 31 2.32 20.60 -5.14
N VAL A 32 3.51 20.70 -5.72
CA VAL A 32 4.17 19.56 -6.37
C VAL A 32 5.43 19.14 -5.64
N GLU A 33 5.57 17.83 -5.42
CA GLU A 33 6.80 17.24 -4.89
C GLU A 33 7.48 16.38 -5.96
N LEU A 34 8.74 16.70 -6.29
CA LEU A 34 9.57 15.93 -7.21
C LEU A 34 10.51 14.99 -6.43
N ARG A 35 10.45 13.69 -6.72
CA ARG A 35 11.27 12.67 -6.05
C ARG A 35 11.86 11.63 -7.01
N SER A 36 13.03 11.12 -6.67
CA SER A 36 13.56 9.91 -7.32
C SER A 36 12.77 8.69 -6.88
N ALA A 37 12.40 7.81 -7.81
CA ALA A 37 11.74 6.54 -7.50
C ALA A 37 12.65 5.54 -6.75
N ALA A 38 13.94 5.87 -6.57
CA ALA A 38 14.88 5.07 -5.80
C ALA A 38 14.79 5.33 -4.29
N THR A 39 14.32 6.50 -3.87
CA THR A 39 14.17 6.85 -2.45
C THR A 39 12.87 6.27 -1.89
N ALA A 40 12.81 6.12 -0.55
CA ALA A 40 11.54 5.82 0.10
C ALA A 40 10.60 7.02 -0.08
N VAL A 41 9.38 6.76 -0.57
CA VAL A 41 8.36 7.80 -0.78
C VAL A 41 7.05 7.29 -0.22
N GLU A 42 6.44 8.09 0.65
CA GLU A 42 5.13 7.85 1.24
C GLU A 42 4.06 8.46 0.33
N LEU A 43 2.95 7.75 0.08
CA LEU A 43 1.87 8.23 -0.81
C LEU A 43 0.67 8.82 -0.09
N ALA A 44 0.68 8.80 1.25
CA ALA A 44 -0.49 9.15 2.05
C ALA A 44 -0.95 10.62 1.89
N ASP A 45 -0.03 11.47 1.42
CA ASP A 45 -0.11 12.92 1.43
C ASP A 45 -0.42 13.55 0.06
N PHE A 46 -0.64 12.72 -0.96
CA PHE A 46 -0.81 13.17 -2.33
C PHE A 46 -2.20 12.87 -2.86
N ASP A 47 -2.74 13.84 -3.60
CA ASP A 47 -4.03 13.75 -4.27
C ASP A 47 -3.89 13.13 -5.68
N ALA A 48 -2.67 13.12 -6.25
CA ALA A 48 -2.37 12.53 -7.56
C ALA A 48 -0.88 12.15 -7.69
N VAL A 49 -0.57 11.25 -8.62
CA VAL A 49 0.82 10.80 -8.89
C VAL A 49 1.13 10.78 -10.39
N VAL A 50 2.29 11.32 -10.77
CA VAL A 50 2.87 11.17 -12.10
C VAL A 50 4.15 10.32 -12.00
N ILE A 51 4.25 9.24 -12.78
CA ILE A 51 5.38 8.30 -12.75
C ILE A 51 6.13 8.31 -14.09
N GLY A 52 7.39 8.73 -14.05
CA GLY A 52 8.31 8.75 -15.18
C GLY A 52 9.34 7.63 -15.16
N GLY A 53 9.62 7.02 -16.31
CA GLY A 53 10.68 6.02 -16.44
C GLY A 53 11.48 6.14 -17.74
N ALA A 54 12.81 6.15 -17.62
CA ALA A 54 13.69 5.94 -18.79
C ALA A 54 13.41 4.56 -19.42
N LEU A 55 13.30 4.50 -20.75
CA LEU A 55 13.21 3.27 -21.51
C LEU A 55 14.62 2.76 -21.86
N TYR A 56 14.91 1.53 -21.46
CA TYR A 56 16.10 0.78 -21.87
C TYR A 56 15.64 -0.55 -22.43
N ALA A 57 15.93 -0.81 -23.71
CA ALA A 57 15.44 -2.00 -24.43
C ALA A 57 13.92 -2.22 -24.23
N GLY A 58 13.13 -1.14 -24.32
CA GLY A 58 11.68 -1.16 -24.14
C GLY A 58 11.18 -1.33 -22.70
N LEU A 59 12.07 -1.43 -21.71
CA LEU A 59 11.72 -1.57 -20.30
C LEU A 59 11.94 -0.26 -19.53
N TRP A 60 11.01 0.08 -18.64
CA TRP A 60 11.23 1.14 -17.67
C TRP A 60 12.41 0.83 -16.74
N HIS A 61 13.13 1.90 -16.40
CA HIS A 61 14.15 1.92 -15.37
C HIS A 61 13.69 1.19 -14.09
N ARG A 62 14.61 0.41 -13.48
CA ARG A 62 14.26 -0.50 -12.38
C ARG A 62 13.57 0.20 -11.21
N ALA A 63 13.97 1.44 -10.92
CA ALA A 63 13.43 2.22 -9.80
C ALA A 63 11.95 2.57 -10.02
N ALA A 64 11.59 3.11 -11.18
CA ALA A 64 10.20 3.42 -11.55
C ALA A 64 9.33 2.16 -11.53
N ARG A 65 9.82 1.05 -12.11
CA ARG A 65 9.12 -0.24 -12.10
C ARG A 65 8.90 -0.78 -10.69
N ARG A 66 9.92 -0.70 -9.82
CA ARG A 66 9.84 -1.16 -8.43
C ARG A 66 8.88 -0.29 -7.62
N PHE A 67 8.91 1.02 -7.81
CA PHE A 67 7.99 1.96 -7.20
C PHE A 67 6.54 1.63 -7.56
N ALA A 68 6.21 1.54 -8.86
CA ALA A 68 4.87 1.20 -9.34
C ALA A 68 4.35 -0.13 -8.73
N ARG A 69 5.21 -1.15 -8.65
CA ARG A 69 4.86 -2.44 -8.05
C ARG A 69 4.65 -2.37 -6.54
N ARG A 70 5.53 -1.68 -5.81
CA ARG A 70 5.51 -1.58 -4.35
C ARG A 70 4.26 -0.85 -3.86
N HIS A 71 3.81 0.14 -4.63
CA HIS A 71 2.73 1.03 -4.25
C HIS A 71 1.42 0.75 -4.98
N ILE A 72 1.27 -0.41 -5.64
CA ILE A 72 0.11 -0.70 -6.49
C ILE A 72 -1.24 -0.45 -5.80
N ASP A 73 -1.40 -0.93 -4.56
CA ASP A 73 -2.66 -0.78 -3.81
C ASP A 73 -3.00 0.68 -3.56
N ALA A 74 -1.97 1.49 -3.27
CA ALA A 74 -2.12 2.90 -2.98
C ALA A 74 -2.36 3.73 -4.26
N LEU A 75 -1.58 3.45 -5.31
CA LEU A 75 -1.70 4.13 -6.59
C LEU A 75 -3.07 3.94 -7.24
N LEU A 76 -3.72 2.79 -7.02
CA LEU A 76 -5.08 2.53 -7.50
C LEU A 76 -6.17 3.37 -6.81
N GLN A 77 -5.85 4.05 -5.71
CA GLN A 77 -6.77 5.01 -5.08
C GLN A 77 -6.58 6.43 -5.59
N LEU A 78 -5.56 6.68 -6.39
CA LEU A 78 -5.19 8.01 -6.86
C LEU A 78 -5.35 8.13 -8.38
N PRO A 79 -5.64 9.33 -8.90
CA PRO A 79 -5.33 9.68 -10.27
C PRO A 79 -3.85 9.45 -10.57
N VAL A 80 -3.54 8.57 -11.52
CA VAL A 80 -2.17 8.25 -11.94
C VAL A 80 -1.96 8.54 -13.42
N TRP A 81 -0.88 9.25 -13.74
CA TRP A 81 -0.38 9.39 -15.12
C TRP A 81 1.03 8.83 -15.22
N LEU A 82 1.36 8.30 -16.39
CA LEU A 82 2.66 7.69 -16.66
C LEU A 82 3.37 8.44 -17.78
N PHE A 83 4.69 8.49 -17.76
CA PHE A 83 5.44 8.89 -18.95
C PHE A 83 6.71 8.07 -19.15
N SER A 84 7.12 7.95 -20.40
CA SER A 84 8.34 7.28 -20.82
C SER A 84 9.33 8.27 -21.41
N SER A 85 10.62 8.03 -21.18
CA SER A 85 11.71 8.80 -21.78
C SER A 85 12.54 7.90 -22.69
N GLY A 86 12.55 8.21 -23.99
CA GLY A 86 13.05 7.40 -25.10
C GLY A 86 11.99 7.34 -26.22
N PRO A 87 12.35 7.17 -27.50
CA PRO A 87 13.66 6.78 -28.03
C PRO A 87 14.70 7.92 -28.10
N LEU A 88 15.92 7.60 -28.53
CA LEU A 88 17.02 8.54 -28.78
C LEU A 88 17.06 8.92 -30.28
N ASP A 89 15.91 9.35 -30.78
CA ASP A 89 15.68 9.85 -32.14
C ASP A 89 14.44 10.75 -32.13
N ASP A 90 14.15 11.40 -33.27
CA ASP A 90 13.06 12.36 -33.41
C ASP A 90 11.66 11.72 -33.53
N SER A 91 11.53 10.40 -33.38
CA SER A 91 10.23 9.74 -33.56
C SER A 91 9.17 10.25 -32.57
N ALA A 92 9.59 10.66 -31.37
CA ALA A 92 8.69 11.14 -30.32
C ALA A 92 8.23 12.59 -30.51
N SER A 93 8.94 13.41 -31.28
CA SER A 93 8.51 14.77 -31.63
C SER A 93 7.63 14.80 -32.87
N GLN A 94 7.78 13.81 -33.76
CA GLN A 94 7.01 13.73 -35.01
C GLN A 94 5.63 13.09 -34.84
N ARG A 95 5.49 12.15 -33.89
CA ARG A 95 4.22 11.44 -33.65
C ARG A 95 4.08 10.97 -32.21
N GLU A 96 2.86 10.68 -31.82
CA GLU A 96 2.58 10.02 -30.55
C GLU A 96 3.05 8.56 -30.60
N LEU A 97 3.91 8.17 -29.64
CA LEU A 97 4.41 6.81 -29.52
C LEU A 97 3.67 6.07 -28.40
N PRO A 98 3.06 4.90 -28.69
CA PRO A 98 2.35 4.13 -27.68
C PRO A 98 3.32 3.59 -26.61
N PRO A 99 2.82 3.28 -25.41
CA PRO A 99 3.60 2.59 -24.40
C PRO A 99 4.12 1.25 -24.94
N THR A 100 5.35 0.90 -24.57
CA THR A 100 5.86 -0.45 -24.85
C THR A 100 5.00 -1.52 -24.16
N PRO A 101 5.00 -2.79 -24.61
CA PRO A 101 4.19 -3.84 -23.98
C PRO A 101 4.40 -3.98 -22.47
N ALA A 102 5.63 -3.75 -22.00
CA ALA A 102 5.96 -3.76 -20.58
C ALA A 102 5.35 -2.58 -19.81
N VAL A 103 5.38 -1.37 -20.38
CA VAL A 103 4.77 -0.17 -19.79
C VAL A 103 3.25 -0.23 -19.86
N ALA A 104 2.68 -0.71 -20.96
CA ALA A 104 1.24 -0.93 -21.11
C ALA A 104 0.67 -1.90 -20.06
N ARG A 105 1.47 -2.91 -19.66
CA ARG A 105 1.11 -3.80 -18.53
C ARG A 105 1.08 -3.06 -17.20
N ILE A 106 2.00 -2.12 -16.97
CA ILE A 106 2.01 -1.28 -15.76
C ILE A 106 0.81 -0.31 -15.79
N GLN A 107 0.59 0.36 -16.92
CA GLN A 107 -0.54 1.26 -17.13
C GLN A 107 -1.87 0.59 -16.78
N ARG A 108 -2.15 -0.60 -17.35
CA ARG A 108 -3.36 -1.38 -17.03
C ARG A 108 -3.43 -1.79 -15.57
N ARG A 109 -2.32 -2.18 -14.96
CA ARG A 109 -2.29 -2.60 -13.53
C ARG A 109 -2.54 -1.46 -12.55
N LEU A 110 -2.20 -0.22 -12.94
CA LEU A 110 -2.39 0.98 -12.14
C LEU A 110 -3.69 1.71 -12.49
N ASP A 111 -4.45 1.26 -13.49
CA ASP A 111 -5.58 1.99 -14.05
C ASP A 111 -5.23 3.45 -14.37
N ALA A 112 -4.04 3.64 -14.97
CA ALA A 112 -3.51 4.97 -15.20
C ALA A 112 -4.32 5.73 -16.25
N ARG A 113 -4.68 6.97 -15.93
CA ARG A 113 -5.56 7.85 -16.73
C ARG A 113 -4.96 8.26 -18.07
N GLY A 114 -3.64 8.18 -18.21
CA GLY A 114 -2.95 8.50 -19.45
C GLY A 114 -1.48 8.11 -19.40
N HIS A 115 -0.90 8.00 -20.58
CA HIS A 115 0.53 7.79 -20.78
C HIS A 115 1.03 8.71 -21.91
N ALA A 116 2.28 9.13 -21.82
CA ALA A 116 2.98 9.79 -22.93
C ALA A 116 4.41 9.26 -23.07
N THR A 117 4.92 9.26 -24.29
CA THR A 117 6.32 8.93 -24.58
C THR A 117 7.00 10.17 -25.13
N PHE A 118 8.08 10.61 -24.47
CA PHE A 118 8.91 11.72 -24.90
C PHE A 118 10.29 11.23 -25.30
N GLY A 119 10.99 11.99 -26.14
CA GLY A 119 12.36 11.68 -26.51
C GLY A 119 13.29 11.54 -25.30
N GLY A 120 14.35 10.76 -25.50
CA GLY A 120 15.40 10.55 -24.51
C GLY A 120 16.52 11.58 -24.65
N ARG A 121 17.42 11.59 -23.66
CA ARG A 121 18.69 12.30 -23.75
C ARG A 121 19.84 11.34 -23.44
N LEU A 122 20.85 11.37 -24.31
CA LEU A 122 22.11 10.67 -24.13
C LEU A 122 23.23 11.69 -24.29
N ALA A 123 23.93 12.00 -23.19
CA ALA A 123 25.09 12.87 -23.23
C ALA A 123 26.21 12.22 -24.06
N ARG A 124 26.97 13.04 -24.80
CA ARG A 124 28.02 12.59 -25.73
C ARG A 124 29.21 11.92 -25.02
N ASP A 125 29.44 12.28 -23.77
CA ASP A 125 30.50 11.78 -22.89
C ASP A 125 30.06 10.58 -22.03
N ALA A 126 28.87 10.01 -22.26
CA ALA A 126 28.34 9.03 -21.34
C ALA A 126 29.07 7.69 -21.42
N HIS A 127 29.74 7.28 -20.33
CA HIS A 127 30.57 6.06 -20.28
C HIS A 127 29.81 4.76 -19.93
N GLY A 128 30.35 3.61 -20.37
CA GLY A 128 29.87 2.25 -20.04
C GLY A 128 29.44 1.41 -21.25
N LEU A 129 29.42 0.08 -21.13
CA LEU A 129 29.24 -0.88 -22.24
C LEU A 129 27.99 -0.61 -23.12
N ILE A 130 26.85 -0.34 -22.50
CA ILE A 130 25.59 -0.03 -23.23
C ILE A 130 25.65 1.36 -23.89
N ALA A 131 26.43 2.27 -23.32
CA ALA A 131 26.62 3.61 -23.86
C ALA A 131 27.47 3.60 -25.13
N HIS A 132 28.53 2.79 -25.13
CA HIS A 132 29.42 2.63 -26.27
C HIS A 132 28.66 2.04 -27.46
N ALA A 133 27.94 0.93 -27.25
CA ALA A 133 27.10 0.30 -28.28
C ALA A 133 25.95 1.20 -28.80
N MET A 134 25.47 2.17 -28.00
CA MET A 134 24.43 3.12 -28.42
C MET A 134 24.99 4.41 -29.04
N ALA A 135 26.20 4.82 -28.65
CA ALA A 135 26.92 5.98 -29.19
C ALA A 135 27.59 5.66 -30.54
N GLU A 136 28.13 4.46 -30.72
CA GLU A 136 28.70 3.98 -32.00
C GLU A 136 27.65 3.92 -33.12
N GLY A 137 26.36 3.81 -32.78
CA GLY A 137 25.24 3.88 -33.74
C GLY A 137 24.72 5.29 -34.05
N GLY A 138 25.43 6.35 -33.65
CA GLY A 138 25.05 7.75 -33.95
C GLY A 138 23.94 8.35 -33.09
N LYS A 139 23.51 7.68 -32.00
CA LYS A 139 22.32 8.06 -31.21
C LYS A 139 22.61 8.95 -29.99
N SER A 140 23.69 9.74 -30.05
CA SER A 140 24.02 10.71 -29.01
C SER A 140 23.32 12.06 -29.29
N GLY A 141 22.62 12.61 -28.30
CA GLY A 141 21.79 13.80 -28.52
C GLY A 141 20.75 14.02 -27.44
N ASP A 142 20.07 15.17 -27.52
CA ASP A 142 18.90 15.50 -26.72
C ASP A 142 17.67 15.61 -27.63
N PHE A 143 16.79 14.61 -27.54
CA PHE A 143 15.57 14.51 -28.36
C PHE A 143 14.33 14.92 -27.56
N ARG A 144 14.53 15.50 -26.37
CA ARG A 144 13.43 15.89 -25.48
C ARG A 144 12.77 17.16 -26.00
N ASP A 145 11.51 17.03 -26.41
CA ASP A 145 10.64 18.18 -26.67
C ASP A 145 10.02 18.67 -25.36
N MET A 146 10.58 19.75 -24.80
CA MET A 146 10.09 20.32 -23.54
C MET A 146 8.74 21.04 -23.69
N GLN A 147 8.42 21.52 -24.89
CA GLN A 147 7.12 22.15 -25.16
C GLN A 147 6.01 21.10 -25.19
N ALA A 148 6.27 19.93 -25.79
CA ALA A 148 5.35 18.80 -25.72
C ALA A 148 5.13 18.31 -24.28
N VAL A 149 6.18 18.31 -23.45
CA VAL A 149 6.09 17.95 -22.02
C VAL A 149 5.24 18.97 -21.25
N ASP A 150 5.45 20.26 -21.50
CA ASP A 150 4.64 21.35 -20.91
C ASP A 150 3.16 21.21 -21.30
N ALA A 151 2.87 21.02 -22.59
CA ALA A 151 1.52 20.84 -23.09
C ALA A 151 0.82 19.61 -22.46
N TRP A 152 1.54 18.49 -22.33
CA TRP A 152 1.01 17.30 -21.67
C TRP A 152 0.75 17.53 -20.18
N ALA A 153 1.67 18.19 -19.48
CA ALA A 153 1.50 18.53 -18.06
C ALA A 153 0.32 19.49 -17.82
N ARG A 154 0.06 20.44 -18.73
CA ARG A 154 -1.14 21.28 -18.68
C ARG A 154 -2.43 20.47 -18.82
N ARG A 155 -2.47 19.48 -19.72
CA ARG A 155 -3.63 18.57 -19.82
C ARG A 155 -3.88 17.80 -18.52
N ILE A 156 -2.82 17.43 -17.80
CA ILE A 156 -2.94 16.83 -16.46
C ILE A 156 -3.52 17.84 -15.47
N ALA A 157 -2.99 19.07 -15.44
CA ALA A 157 -3.49 20.14 -14.56
C ALA A 157 -4.98 20.40 -14.81
N ASP A 158 -5.42 20.50 -16.06
CA ASP A 158 -6.82 20.68 -16.41
C ASP A 158 -7.70 19.51 -15.95
N ALA A 159 -7.19 18.28 -16.08
CA ALA A 159 -7.88 17.09 -15.60
C ALA A 159 -7.98 17.04 -14.07
N LEU A 160 -6.98 17.58 -13.36
CA LEU A 160 -7.00 17.73 -11.90
C LEU A 160 -7.95 18.83 -11.45
N ALA A 161 -8.01 19.95 -12.18
CA ALA A 161 -8.92 21.06 -11.89
C ALA A 161 -10.40 20.69 -12.09
N ARG A 162 -10.71 19.85 -13.08
CA ARG A 162 -12.07 19.35 -13.35
C ARG A 162 -12.53 18.24 -12.40
N ALA A 163 -11.60 17.58 -11.71
CA ALA A 163 -11.97 16.59 -10.71
C ALA A 163 -12.49 17.33 -9.47
N PRO A 164 -13.68 17.01 -8.93
CA PRO A 164 -14.12 17.60 -7.67
C PRO A 164 -13.03 17.37 -6.65
N VAL A 165 -12.59 18.45 -5.99
CA VAL A 165 -11.62 18.37 -4.89
C VAL A 165 -12.27 17.50 -3.82
N THR A 166 -11.97 16.21 -3.82
CA THR A 166 -12.15 15.40 -2.62
C THR A 166 -11.09 15.92 -1.66
N SER A 167 -11.41 17.00 -0.94
CA SER A 167 -10.66 17.47 0.22
C SER A 167 -10.62 16.31 1.20
N GLY A 168 -9.57 15.51 1.07
CA GLY A 168 -9.58 14.18 1.64
C GLY A 168 -8.37 13.41 1.17
N HIS A 169 -7.24 13.66 1.84
CA HIS A 169 -6.18 12.68 2.08
C HIS A 169 -6.70 11.36 2.72
N ALA A 170 -8.03 11.17 2.79
CA ALA A 170 -8.76 10.17 3.53
C ALA A 170 -8.79 8.74 2.96
N PRO A 171 -8.60 8.43 1.66
CA PRO A 171 -8.68 7.03 1.23
C PRO A 171 -7.41 6.24 1.60
N LEU A 172 -6.22 6.80 1.37
CA LEU A 172 -4.93 6.13 1.62
C LEU A 172 -4.45 6.18 3.06
N VAL A 173 -4.55 7.36 3.71
CA VAL A 173 -4.25 7.50 5.14
C VAL A 173 -5.12 6.51 5.92
N ARG A 174 -6.43 6.47 5.65
CA ARG A 174 -7.37 5.66 6.41
C ARG A 174 -7.20 4.16 6.19
N ASP A 175 -6.69 3.71 5.04
CA ASP A 175 -6.34 2.29 4.85
C ASP A 175 -5.08 1.88 5.64
N ARG A 176 -4.06 2.74 5.65
CA ARG A 176 -2.88 2.56 6.51
C ARG A 176 -3.28 2.59 7.99
N THR A 177 -4.04 3.59 8.42
CA THR A 177 -4.52 3.73 9.80
C THR A 177 -5.32 2.51 10.21
N LEU A 178 -6.24 2.02 9.37
CA LEU A 178 -7.06 0.85 9.67
C LEU A 178 -6.22 -0.42 9.80
N ARG A 179 -5.25 -0.62 8.89
CA ARG A 179 -4.34 -1.76 8.96
C ARG A 179 -3.44 -1.69 10.19
N THR A 180 -2.82 -0.54 10.45
CA THR A 180 -1.95 -0.34 11.60
C THR A 180 -2.72 -0.49 12.91
N ALA A 181 -3.95 0.04 13.00
CA ALA A 181 -4.82 -0.14 14.16
C ALA A 181 -5.17 -1.63 14.36
N LEU A 182 -5.56 -2.34 13.30
CA LEU A 182 -5.85 -3.78 13.37
C LEU A 182 -4.63 -4.57 13.86
N GLN A 183 -3.44 -4.27 13.35
CA GLN A 183 -2.19 -4.89 13.77
C GLN A 183 -1.86 -4.59 15.23
N ALA A 184 -1.99 -3.34 15.65
CA ALA A 184 -1.68 -2.92 17.01
C ALA A 184 -2.60 -3.60 18.02
N VAL A 185 -3.91 -3.63 17.76
CA VAL A 185 -4.90 -4.29 18.63
C VAL A 185 -4.64 -5.79 18.68
N ALA A 186 -4.44 -6.45 17.53
CA ALA A 186 -4.18 -7.89 17.48
C ALA A 186 -2.86 -8.26 18.19
N TRP A 187 -1.79 -7.49 18.00
CA TRP A 187 -0.53 -7.72 18.71
C TRP A 187 -0.65 -7.52 20.21
N PHE A 188 -1.36 -6.47 20.64
CA PHE A 188 -1.61 -6.22 22.05
C PHE A 188 -2.30 -7.42 22.70
N VAL A 189 -3.41 -7.89 22.13
CA VAL A 189 -4.14 -9.07 22.62
C VAL A 189 -3.26 -10.32 22.59
N ALA A 190 -2.50 -10.53 21.51
CA ALA A 190 -1.62 -11.69 21.39
C ALA A 190 -0.58 -11.75 22.51
N VAL A 191 0.14 -10.65 22.74
CA VAL A 191 1.22 -10.59 23.73
C VAL A 191 0.67 -10.78 25.14
N THR A 192 -0.40 -10.07 25.49
CA THR A 192 -0.96 -10.19 26.85
C THR A 192 -1.58 -11.55 27.10
N ALA A 193 -2.25 -12.15 26.12
CA ALA A 193 -2.78 -13.51 26.22
C ALA A 193 -1.66 -14.57 26.31
N MET A 194 -0.56 -14.40 25.57
CA MET A 194 0.59 -15.30 25.68
C MET A 194 1.25 -15.22 27.06
N ILE A 195 1.43 -14.00 27.59
CA ILE A 195 1.98 -13.79 28.95
C ILE A 195 1.04 -14.42 30.00
N GLY A 196 -0.25 -14.11 29.93
CA GLY A 196 -1.25 -14.65 30.86
C GLY A 196 -1.33 -16.18 30.78
N GLY A 197 -1.42 -16.73 29.56
CA GLY A 197 -1.48 -18.17 29.34
C GLY A 197 -0.22 -18.89 29.85
N LEU A 198 0.97 -18.32 29.59
CA LEU A 198 2.22 -18.87 30.12
C LEU A 198 2.27 -18.83 31.64
N GLN A 199 1.80 -17.75 32.27
CA GLN A 199 1.73 -17.65 33.73
C GLN A 199 0.81 -18.73 34.34
N LEU A 200 -0.34 -19.01 33.73
CA LEU A 200 -1.26 -20.07 34.16
C LEU A 200 -0.65 -21.47 34.03
N LEU A 201 0.17 -21.70 33.00
CA LEU A 201 0.89 -22.96 32.81
C LEU A 201 2.03 -23.15 33.81
N LEU A 202 2.74 -22.07 34.15
CA LEU A 202 3.83 -22.11 35.13
C LEU A 202 3.31 -22.20 36.58
N HIS A 203 2.09 -21.73 36.85
CA HIS A 203 1.47 -21.78 38.18
C HIS A 203 0.07 -22.47 38.15
N PRO A 204 0.00 -23.79 37.85
CA PRO A 204 -1.27 -24.50 37.64
C PRO A 204 -2.25 -24.51 38.82
N HIS A 205 -1.74 -24.36 40.04
CA HIS A 205 -2.49 -24.43 41.30
C HIS A 205 -2.69 -23.06 41.96
N GLY A 206 -2.39 -21.97 41.26
CA GLY A 206 -2.36 -20.62 41.83
C GLY A 206 -1.01 -20.29 42.47
N GLY A 207 -0.77 -18.99 42.72
CA GLY A 207 0.49 -18.49 43.29
C GLY A 207 0.94 -17.12 42.76
N ALA A 208 0.37 -16.65 41.65
CA ALA A 208 0.59 -15.30 41.15
C ALA A 208 -0.71 -14.48 41.19
N GLN A 209 -0.65 -13.26 41.74
CA GLN A 209 -1.67 -12.20 41.59
C GLN A 209 -3.13 -12.58 41.96
N GLY A 210 -3.35 -13.33 43.04
CA GLY A 210 -4.71 -13.61 43.53
C GLY A 210 -5.50 -14.69 42.76
N LEU A 211 -4.87 -15.36 41.80
CA LEU A 211 -5.44 -16.55 41.14
C LEU A 211 -5.43 -17.73 42.12
N THR A 212 -6.58 -18.03 42.70
CA THR A 212 -6.77 -19.19 43.57
C THR A 212 -7.61 -20.25 42.84
N PRO A 213 -7.39 -21.56 43.08
CA PRO A 213 -8.22 -22.61 42.50
C PRO A 213 -9.71 -22.48 42.81
N ALA A 214 -10.09 -21.72 43.85
CA ALA A 214 -11.49 -21.42 44.17
C ALA A 214 -12.23 -20.69 43.03
N LEU A 215 -11.52 -19.92 42.19
CA LEU A 215 -12.09 -19.28 41.00
C LEU A 215 -12.60 -20.30 39.96
N LEU A 216 -12.07 -21.53 40.00
CA LEU A 216 -12.45 -22.61 39.10
C LEU A 216 -13.58 -23.49 39.66
N ALA A 217 -14.15 -23.15 40.84
CA ALA A 217 -15.14 -23.99 41.53
C ALA A 217 -16.39 -24.30 40.70
N HIS A 218 -16.81 -23.37 39.83
CA HIS A 218 -17.96 -23.52 38.93
C HIS A 218 -17.55 -23.98 37.52
N SER A 219 -16.27 -24.31 37.32
CA SER A 219 -15.72 -24.75 36.04
C SER A 219 -15.50 -26.26 36.01
N PRO A 220 -15.44 -26.89 34.82
CA PRO A 220 -15.07 -28.30 34.70
C PRO A 220 -13.59 -28.57 34.99
N PHE A 221 -12.78 -27.52 35.21
CA PHE A 221 -11.34 -27.61 35.37
C PHE A 221 -10.94 -27.56 36.84
N ARG A 222 -9.97 -28.40 37.22
CA ARG A 222 -9.40 -28.42 38.58
C ARG A 222 -8.09 -27.63 38.71
N THR A 223 -7.49 -27.27 37.58
CA THR A 223 -6.23 -26.53 37.49
C THR A 223 -6.29 -25.52 36.35
N PHE A 224 -5.38 -24.55 36.37
CA PHE A 224 -5.29 -23.53 35.31
C PHE A 224 -4.58 -24.02 34.04
N VAL A 225 -4.18 -25.29 33.94
CA VAL A 225 -3.45 -25.81 32.78
C VAL A 225 -4.27 -25.70 31.49
N VAL A 226 -5.49 -26.25 31.48
CA VAL A 226 -6.35 -26.22 30.28
C VAL A 226 -6.71 -24.79 29.88
N PRO A 227 -7.17 -23.91 30.81
CA PRO A 227 -7.31 -22.50 30.51
C PRO A 227 -6.04 -21.85 29.96
N GLY A 228 -4.87 -22.15 30.53
CA GLY A 228 -3.58 -21.62 30.10
C GLY A 228 -3.20 -22.03 28.67
N VAL A 229 -3.40 -23.31 28.30
CA VAL A 229 -3.17 -23.80 26.93
C VAL A 229 -4.10 -23.11 25.94
N LEU A 230 -5.39 -22.99 26.28
CA LEU A 230 -6.38 -22.34 25.40
C LEU A 230 -6.09 -20.85 25.22
N LEU A 231 -5.77 -20.15 26.31
CA LEU A 231 -5.43 -18.73 26.28
C LEU A 231 -4.14 -18.47 25.46
N LEU A 232 -3.10 -19.29 25.67
CA LEU A 232 -1.85 -19.15 24.92
C LEU A 232 -2.02 -19.53 23.44
N GLY A 233 -2.66 -20.66 23.16
CA GLY A 233 -2.79 -21.21 21.81
C GLY A 233 -3.88 -20.53 20.98
N VAL A 234 -5.13 -20.57 21.44
CA VAL A 234 -6.27 -20.09 20.66
C VAL A 234 -6.28 -18.57 20.60
N VAL A 235 -6.16 -17.90 21.75
CA VAL A 235 -6.22 -16.44 21.81
C VAL A 235 -4.87 -15.82 21.46
N GLY A 236 -3.79 -16.24 22.12
CA GLY A 236 -2.43 -15.71 21.93
C GLY A 236 -1.90 -15.94 20.51
N LEU A 237 -1.63 -17.20 20.15
CA LEU A 237 -1.07 -17.53 18.83
C LEU A 237 -2.06 -17.20 17.69
N GLY A 238 -3.36 -17.36 17.91
CA GLY A 238 -4.39 -16.96 16.93
C GLY A 238 -4.32 -15.48 16.56
N ASN A 239 -4.22 -14.59 17.55
CA ASN A 239 -4.06 -13.16 17.31
C ASN A 239 -2.67 -12.80 16.74
N ALA A 240 -1.60 -13.48 17.16
CA ALA A 240 -0.26 -13.28 16.59
C ALA A 240 -0.23 -13.65 15.09
N ALA A 241 -0.82 -14.79 14.73
CA ALA A 241 -0.93 -15.23 13.34
C ALA A 241 -1.77 -14.24 12.51
N ALA A 242 -2.88 -13.74 13.05
CA ALA A 242 -3.68 -12.71 12.39
C ALA A 242 -2.87 -11.42 12.17
N ALA A 243 -2.18 -10.92 13.19
CA ALA A 243 -1.37 -9.71 13.09
C ALA A 243 -0.25 -9.85 12.05
N TRP A 244 0.43 -11.00 12.03
CA TRP A 244 1.46 -11.33 11.05
C TRP A 244 0.90 -11.40 9.63
N LEU A 245 -0.25 -12.07 9.42
CA LEU A 245 -0.88 -12.17 8.10
C LEU A 245 -1.35 -10.81 7.57
N VAL A 246 -1.84 -9.93 8.46
CA VAL A 246 -2.17 -8.54 8.12
C VAL A 246 -0.91 -7.76 7.70
N ALA A 247 0.22 -7.98 8.37
CA ALA A 247 1.52 -7.40 7.97
C ALA A 247 2.03 -7.92 6.63
N ALA A 248 1.89 -9.23 6.39
CA ALA A 248 2.27 -9.89 5.15
C ALA A 248 1.31 -9.58 3.98
N ARG A 249 0.21 -8.85 4.22
CA ARG A 249 -0.87 -8.57 3.25
C ARG A 249 -1.43 -9.84 2.61
N HIS A 250 -1.49 -10.91 3.38
CA HIS A 250 -1.97 -12.20 2.87
C HIS A 250 -3.46 -12.14 2.51
N ARG A 251 -3.91 -12.98 1.59
CA ARG A 251 -5.33 -13.05 1.17
C ARG A 251 -6.28 -13.43 2.31
N LEU A 252 -5.80 -14.20 3.28
CA LEU A 252 -6.59 -14.65 4.44
C LEU A 252 -6.60 -13.66 5.61
N ALA A 253 -5.85 -12.55 5.53
CA ALA A 253 -5.60 -11.67 6.68
C ALA A 253 -6.87 -11.15 7.36
N SER A 254 -7.87 -10.72 6.57
CA SER A 254 -9.16 -10.26 7.13
C SER A 254 -9.92 -11.38 7.83
N THR A 255 -9.97 -12.57 7.22
CA THR A 255 -10.68 -13.72 7.77
C THR A 255 -10.03 -14.19 9.07
N THR A 256 -8.70 -14.31 9.08
CA THR A 256 -7.96 -14.73 10.28
C THR A 256 -8.10 -13.72 11.42
N ALA A 257 -8.07 -12.42 11.11
CA ALA A 257 -8.28 -11.39 12.13
C ALA A 257 -9.71 -11.38 12.68
N PHE A 258 -10.72 -11.58 11.83
CA PHE A 258 -12.10 -11.71 12.26
C PHE A 258 -12.30 -12.93 13.18
N VAL A 259 -11.73 -14.08 12.83
CA VAL A 259 -11.79 -15.30 13.65
C VAL A 259 -11.05 -15.11 14.97
N ALA A 260 -9.85 -14.50 14.96
CA ALA A 260 -9.09 -14.26 16.20
C ALA A 260 -9.80 -13.30 17.16
N GLY A 261 -10.39 -12.21 16.64
CA GLY A 261 -11.21 -11.30 17.44
C GLY A 261 -12.45 -11.99 18.02
N GLY A 262 -13.12 -12.83 17.22
CA GLY A 262 -14.25 -13.64 17.67
C GLY A 262 -13.86 -14.66 18.74
N ALA A 263 -12.73 -15.36 18.58
CA ALA A 263 -12.20 -16.28 19.57
C ALA A 263 -11.88 -15.58 20.90
N THR A 264 -11.36 -14.35 20.84
CA THR A 264 -11.12 -13.51 22.03
C THR A 264 -12.43 -13.16 22.74
N ALA A 265 -13.46 -12.75 22.00
CA ALA A 265 -14.77 -12.43 22.57
C ALA A 265 -15.46 -13.67 23.19
N VAL A 266 -15.40 -14.81 22.49
CA VAL A 266 -15.92 -16.10 22.99
C VAL A 266 -15.17 -16.54 24.23
N TRP A 267 -13.83 -16.42 24.25
CA TRP A 267 -13.01 -16.72 25.42
C TRP A 267 -13.49 -15.95 26.65
N ILE A 268 -13.63 -14.63 26.54
CA ILE A 268 -14.07 -13.78 27.65
C ILE A 268 -15.49 -14.13 28.11
N ALA A 269 -16.41 -14.40 27.17
CA ALA A 269 -17.78 -14.78 27.51
C ALA A 269 -17.82 -16.12 28.26
N VAL A 270 -17.08 -17.12 27.79
CA VAL A 270 -16.97 -18.43 28.45
C VAL A 270 -16.28 -18.30 29.81
N GLU A 271 -15.20 -17.52 29.91
CA GLU A 271 -14.50 -17.25 31.17
C GLU A 271 -15.44 -16.61 32.21
N TYR A 272 -16.23 -15.61 31.82
CA TYR A 272 -17.21 -14.97 32.70
C TYR A 272 -18.29 -15.96 33.16
N LEU A 273 -18.81 -16.81 32.25
CA LEU A 273 -19.82 -17.80 32.60
C LEU A 273 -19.29 -18.89 33.54
N LEU A 274 -18.02 -19.28 33.41
CA LEU A 274 -17.39 -20.32 34.21
C LEU A 274 -16.89 -19.81 35.57
N ILE A 275 -16.32 -18.61 35.63
CA ILE A 275 -15.76 -18.06 36.89
C ILE A 275 -16.83 -17.31 37.68
N GLN A 276 -17.87 -16.80 37.00
CA GLN A 276 -18.98 -16.02 37.58
C GLN A 276 -18.52 -14.80 38.39
N SER A 277 -17.32 -14.28 38.09
CA SER A 277 -16.77 -13.08 38.70
C SER A 277 -16.62 -11.98 37.65
N PHE A 278 -17.09 -10.79 37.99
CA PHE A 278 -16.90 -9.62 37.15
C PHE A 278 -15.50 -9.03 37.30
N SER A 279 -14.85 -8.74 36.16
CA SER A 279 -13.62 -7.96 36.12
C SER A 279 -13.70 -6.90 35.01
N TRP A 280 -13.24 -5.68 35.28
CA TRP A 280 -13.19 -4.62 34.26
C TRP A 280 -12.27 -5.00 33.08
N LEU A 281 -11.25 -5.85 33.32
CA LEU A 281 -10.38 -6.38 32.26
C LEU A 281 -11.17 -7.19 31.25
N GLN A 282 -12.18 -7.96 31.67
CA GLN A 282 -13.03 -8.74 30.77
C GLN A 282 -13.76 -7.81 29.79
N VAL A 283 -14.29 -6.69 30.28
CA VAL A 283 -14.95 -5.68 29.42
C VAL A 283 -13.96 -5.12 28.39
N VAL A 284 -12.74 -4.77 28.82
CA VAL A 284 -11.71 -4.25 27.90
C VAL A 284 -11.35 -5.27 26.82
N TYR A 285 -11.08 -6.52 27.18
CA TYR A 285 -10.72 -7.56 26.21
C TYR A 285 -11.88 -7.94 25.28
N LEU A 286 -13.12 -7.91 25.78
CA LEU A 286 -14.30 -8.08 24.93
C LEU A 286 -14.38 -6.96 23.88
N LEU A 287 -14.21 -5.70 24.29
CA LEU A 287 -14.20 -4.55 23.38
C LEU A 287 -13.05 -4.64 22.36
N LEU A 288 -11.86 -5.09 22.77
CA LEU A 288 -10.73 -5.31 21.86
C LEU A 288 -11.01 -6.43 20.85
N GLY A 289 -11.66 -7.52 21.28
CA GLY A 289 -12.09 -8.60 20.40
C GLY A 289 -13.09 -8.11 19.34
N LEU A 290 -14.12 -7.37 19.76
CA LEU A 290 -15.11 -6.77 18.87
C LEU A 290 -14.49 -5.72 17.94
N ALA A 291 -13.59 -4.87 18.45
CA ALA A 291 -12.86 -3.89 17.65
C ALA A 291 -12.04 -4.57 16.56
N THR A 292 -11.35 -5.67 16.89
CA THR A 292 -10.59 -6.48 15.92
C THR A 292 -11.49 -6.99 14.79
N GLN A 293 -12.69 -7.48 15.12
CA GLN A 293 -13.67 -7.92 14.12
C GLN A 293 -14.16 -6.78 13.22
N LEU A 294 -14.53 -5.63 13.81
CA LEU A 294 -15.01 -4.47 13.07
C LEU A 294 -13.93 -3.89 12.14
N LEU A 295 -12.70 -3.78 12.63
CA LEU A 295 -11.54 -3.35 11.84
C LEU A 295 -11.26 -4.33 10.69
N ALA A 296 -11.34 -5.64 10.94
CA ALA A 296 -11.16 -6.67 9.91
C ALA A 296 -12.23 -6.58 8.80
N ILE A 297 -13.50 -6.38 9.15
CA ILE A 297 -14.61 -6.18 8.20
C ILE A 297 -14.42 -4.90 7.39
N ALA A 298 -14.11 -3.78 8.06
CA ALA A 298 -13.90 -2.50 7.41
C ALA A 298 -12.76 -2.58 6.38
N TRP A 299 -11.68 -3.30 6.72
CA TRP A 299 -10.54 -3.48 5.83
C TRP A 299 -10.86 -4.42 4.65
N ALA A 300 -11.60 -5.51 4.90
CA ALA A 300 -12.07 -6.41 3.85
C ALA A 300 -12.99 -5.72 2.82
N ARG A 301 -13.96 -4.94 3.30
CA ARG A 301 -14.90 -4.19 2.44
C ARG A 301 -14.19 -3.22 1.52
N ARG A 302 -13.15 -2.54 2.02
CA ARG A 302 -12.33 -1.64 1.22
C ARG A 302 -11.57 -2.39 0.14
N ARG A 303 -10.89 -3.50 0.49
CA ARG A 303 -10.17 -4.32 -0.48
C ARG A 303 -11.09 -4.81 -1.61
N LEU A 304 -12.29 -5.27 -1.28
CA LEU A 304 -13.28 -5.71 -2.28
C LEU A 304 -13.82 -4.57 -3.14
N ALA A 305 -14.02 -3.37 -2.58
CA ALA A 305 -14.44 -2.20 -3.36
C ALA A 305 -13.40 -1.83 -4.42
N ILE A 306 -12.11 -1.98 -4.10
CA ILE A 306 -11.00 -1.77 -5.05
C ILE A 306 -11.04 -2.82 -6.16
N GLU A 307 -11.24 -4.10 -5.80
CA GLU A 307 -11.35 -5.19 -6.78
C GLU A 307 -12.57 -5.02 -7.70
N ARG A 308 -13.71 -4.57 -7.18
CA ARG A 308 -14.92 -4.27 -8.00
C ARG A 308 -14.71 -3.11 -8.96
N ARG A 309 -13.98 -2.06 -8.57
CA ARG A 309 -13.62 -0.97 -9.49
C ARG A 309 -12.73 -1.47 -10.64
N ARG A 310 -11.80 -2.38 -10.35
CA ARG A 310 -10.94 -3.02 -11.38
C ARG A 310 -11.74 -3.82 -12.41
N THR A 311 -12.79 -4.54 -12.00
CA THR A 311 -13.60 -5.36 -12.92
C THR A 311 -14.67 -4.56 -13.67
N ALA A 312 -15.08 -3.40 -13.14
CA ALA A 312 -16.05 -2.52 -13.80
C ALA A 312 -15.44 -1.62 -14.89
N ALA A 313 -14.18 -1.20 -14.75
CA ALA A 313 -13.49 -0.30 -15.69
C ALA A 313 -13.46 -0.77 -17.17
N PRO A 314 -13.30 -2.06 -17.50
CA PRO A 314 -13.29 -2.51 -18.90
C PRO A 314 -14.65 -2.43 -19.60
N ARG A 315 -15.78 -2.42 -18.87
CA ARG A 315 -17.12 -2.49 -19.47
C ARG A 315 -17.65 -1.16 -19.97
N LEU A 316 -17.19 -0.05 -19.39
CA LEU A 316 -17.60 1.30 -19.83
C LEU A 316 -16.84 1.78 -21.08
N ALA A 317 -15.65 1.25 -21.34
CA ALA A 317 -14.86 1.57 -22.54
C ALA A 317 -15.31 0.81 -23.80
N ALA A 318 -16.12 -0.24 -23.66
CA ALA A 318 -16.69 -1.00 -24.78
C ALA A 318 -18.15 -0.57 -25.12
N ALA A 319 -18.70 0.41 -24.40
CA ALA A 319 -20.06 0.91 -24.55
C ALA A 319 -20.12 2.37 -25.08
N ARG A 320 -19.00 2.88 -25.60
CA ARG A 320 -18.88 4.16 -26.30
C ARG A 320 -18.11 3.92 -27.60
#